data_AF-A0A097EK13-F1
#
_entry.id   AF-A0A097EK13-F1
#
_cell.length_a   1.000
_cell.length_b   1.000
_cell.length_c   1.000
_cell.angle_alpha   90.00
_cell.angle_beta   90.00
_cell.angle_gamma   90.00
#
_symmetry.space_group_name_H-M   'P 1'
#
loop_
_entity.id
_entity.type
_entity.pdbx_description
1 polymer ?
#
loop_
_entity_poly.entity_id
_entity_poly.type
_entity_poly.pdbx_seq_one_letter_code
_entity_poly.pdbx_strand_id
1 'polypeptide(L)'
;MRLSCAYALALLSLAGPAVAAQPPGLPKRVGTCVFSTVRNVSARLEDGSGRPVPESGTSISLANGLYGVSYSRVAAAQNARRGDRVLACLVSIPRHCPPGDDRGRIYTTTNLRTMESWTLPDSQHMCGGA
;
A
#
# COMPACT_ATOMS: atom_id res chain seq x y z
N MET A 1 61.86 -35.66 13.51
CA MET A 1 61.33 -34.28 13.39
C MET A 1 60.08 -34.31 12.53
N ARG A 2 58.90 -34.10 13.13
CA ARG A 2 57.61 -34.01 12.42
C ARG A 2 57.15 -32.56 12.50
N LEU A 3 57.08 -31.86 11.37
CA LEU A 3 56.43 -30.55 11.28
C LEU A 3 55.35 -30.66 10.20
N SER A 4 54.11 -30.86 10.64
CA SER A 4 52.93 -30.72 9.80
C SER A 4 52.43 -29.29 9.91
N CYS A 5 52.54 -28.51 8.82
CA CYS A 5 52.02 -27.16 8.73
C CYS A 5 50.55 -27.25 8.28
N ALA A 6 49.62 -27.03 9.21
CA ALA A 6 48.20 -26.97 8.91
C ALA A 6 47.84 -25.59 8.34
N TYR A 7 47.53 -25.52 7.05
CA TYR A 7 46.97 -24.32 6.42
C TYR A 7 45.47 -24.24 6.74
N ALA A 8 45.09 -23.29 7.59
CA ALA A 8 43.69 -22.92 7.79
C ALA A 8 43.28 -21.91 6.70
N LEU A 9 42.48 -22.35 5.72
CA LEU A 9 41.82 -21.44 4.78
C LEU A 9 40.66 -20.73 5.49
N ALA A 10 40.83 -19.44 5.78
CA ALA A 10 39.74 -18.57 6.23
C ALA A 10 38.90 -18.13 5.02
N LEU A 11 37.70 -18.68 4.88
CA LEU A 11 36.69 -18.23 3.93
C LEU A 11 35.99 -16.98 4.50
N LEU A 12 36.36 -15.79 4.01
CA LEU A 12 35.63 -14.54 4.27
C LEU A 12 34.38 -14.51 3.37
N SER A 13 33.21 -14.76 3.94
CA SER A 13 31.92 -14.59 3.27
C SER A 13 31.56 -13.11 3.16
N LEU A 14 31.65 -12.54 1.96
CA LEU A 14 31.17 -11.20 1.62
C LEU A 14 29.63 -11.20 1.50
N ALA A 15 28.91 -11.21 2.62
CA ALA A 15 27.47 -10.94 2.62
C ALA A 15 27.26 -9.42 2.54
N GLY A 16 27.06 -8.89 1.33
CA GLY A 16 26.67 -7.50 1.13
C GLY A 16 25.27 -7.22 1.69
N PRO A 17 24.96 -5.99 2.14
CA PRO A 17 23.64 -5.65 2.64
C PRO A 17 22.61 -5.83 1.52
N ALA A 18 21.55 -6.59 1.80
CA ALA A 18 20.41 -6.71 0.90
C ALA A 18 19.72 -5.33 0.80
N VAL A 19 19.82 -4.70 -0.37
CA VAL A 19 19.05 -3.49 -0.67
C VAL A 19 17.58 -3.92 -0.75
N ALA A 20 16.76 -3.49 0.21
CA ALA A 20 15.33 -3.73 0.14
C ALA A 20 14.78 -3.08 -1.14
N ALA A 21 14.24 -3.90 -2.05
CA ALA A 21 13.61 -3.39 -3.27
C ALA A 21 12.46 -2.46 -2.87
N GLN A 22 12.41 -1.26 -3.47
CA GLN A 22 11.28 -0.36 -3.28
C GLN A 22 10.00 -1.04 -3.75
N PRO A 23 8.86 -0.88 -3.05
CA PRO A 23 7.60 -1.42 -3.50
C PRO A 23 7.31 -0.93 -4.93
N PRO A 24 6.85 -1.80 -5.84
CA PRO A 24 6.45 -1.38 -7.18
C PRO A 24 5.39 -0.28 -7.10
N GLY A 25 5.54 0.76 -7.91
CA GLY A 25 4.66 1.93 -7.88
C GLY A 25 3.21 1.64 -8.27
N LEU A 26 2.38 2.69 -8.30
CA LEU A 26 0.95 2.56 -8.61
C LEU A 26 0.72 2.09 -10.06
N PRO A 27 -0.25 1.18 -10.30
CA PRO A 27 -0.61 0.77 -11.64
C PRO A 27 -1.18 1.98 -12.41
N LYS A 28 -0.78 2.09 -13.69
CA LYS A 28 -1.16 3.24 -14.55
C LYS A 28 -2.23 2.90 -15.60
N ARG A 29 -2.57 1.62 -15.75
CA ARG A 29 -3.54 1.12 -16.73
C ARG A 29 -4.64 0.34 -16.02
N VAL A 30 -5.89 0.58 -16.40
CA VAL A 30 -7.04 -0.15 -15.87
C VAL A 30 -6.85 -1.65 -16.12
N GLY A 31 -7.20 -2.48 -15.13
CA GLY A 31 -6.98 -3.93 -15.12
C GLY A 31 -5.58 -4.36 -14.67
N THR A 32 -4.64 -3.43 -14.47
CA THR A 32 -3.32 -3.78 -13.93
C THR A 32 -3.37 -3.86 -12.42
N CYS A 33 -2.82 -4.94 -11.87
CA CYS A 33 -2.74 -5.18 -10.43
C CYS A 33 -1.29 -5.16 -9.93
N VAL A 34 -1.13 -4.81 -8.67
CA VAL A 34 0.16 -4.78 -7.98
C VAL A 34 0.02 -5.36 -6.58
N PHE A 35 1.01 -6.14 -6.16
CA PHE A 35 1.11 -6.57 -4.76
C PHE A 35 1.62 -5.44 -3.88
N SER A 36 1.07 -5.33 -2.69
CA SER A 36 1.52 -4.38 -1.69
C SER A 36 1.25 -4.91 -0.28
N THR A 37 1.45 -4.05 0.70
CA THR A 37 1.20 -4.34 2.12
C THR A 37 0.42 -3.20 2.73
N VAL A 38 -0.55 -3.51 3.59
CA VAL A 38 -1.27 -2.51 4.36
C VAL A 38 -0.29 -1.79 5.30
N ARG A 39 -0.17 -0.48 5.13
CA ARG A 39 0.65 0.39 5.98
C ARG A 39 -0.16 0.92 7.16
N ASN A 40 -1.37 1.41 6.92
CA ASN A 40 -2.25 1.92 7.96
C ASN A 40 -3.73 1.80 7.56
N VAL A 41 -4.59 1.60 8.55
CA VAL A 41 -6.05 1.69 8.44
C VAL A 41 -6.54 2.60 9.56
N SER A 42 -7.38 3.57 9.25
CA SER A 42 -7.95 4.48 10.25
C SER A 42 -9.33 4.97 9.81
N ALA A 43 -9.94 5.85 10.62
CA ALA A 43 -11.08 6.63 10.19
C ALA A 43 -10.67 7.60 9.06
N ARG A 44 -11.64 8.16 8.35
CA ARG A 44 -11.34 9.12 7.27
C ARG A 44 -10.73 10.41 7.80
N LEU A 45 -11.24 10.90 8.92
CA LEU A 45 -10.82 12.16 9.53
C LEU A 45 -10.06 11.91 10.83
N GLU A 46 -9.21 12.87 11.16
CA GLU A 46 -8.55 13.02 12.46
C GLU A 46 -9.00 14.34 13.10
N ASP A 47 -9.02 14.39 14.44
CA ASP A 47 -9.30 15.61 15.19
C ASP A 47 -8.07 16.53 15.23
N GLY A 48 -8.20 17.71 15.85
CA GLY A 48 -7.10 18.66 15.99
C GLY A 48 -5.89 18.16 16.79
N SER A 49 -5.97 16.97 17.39
CA SER A 49 -4.88 16.30 18.10
C SER A 49 -4.32 15.08 17.35
N GLY A 50 -4.78 14.82 16.12
CA GLY A 50 -4.34 13.68 15.30
C GLY A 50 -5.00 12.35 15.68
N ARG A 51 -6.09 12.36 16.48
CA ARG A 51 -6.82 11.13 16.82
C ARG A 51 -7.89 10.86 15.77
N PRO A 52 -8.11 9.60 15.34
CA PRO A 52 -9.16 9.28 14.40
C PRO A 52 -10.55 9.70 14.92
N VAL A 53 -11.32 10.42 14.11
CA VAL A 53 -12.72 10.77 14.41
C VAL A 53 -13.60 9.55 14.10
N PRO A 54 -14.22 8.90 15.11
CA PRO A 54 -15.06 7.74 14.90
C PRO A 54 -16.21 8.06 13.92
N GLU A 55 -16.65 7.06 13.16
CA GLU A 55 -17.74 7.17 12.18
C GLU A 55 -17.51 8.14 11.01
N SER A 56 -16.36 8.83 10.94
CA SER A 56 -16.07 9.76 9.84
C SER A 56 -15.88 9.09 8.47
N GLY A 57 -15.75 7.76 8.46
CA GLY A 57 -15.57 6.93 7.28
C GLY A 57 -14.36 6.00 7.42
N THR A 58 -13.79 5.61 6.29
CA THR A 58 -12.61 4.73 6.23
C THR A 58 -11.50 5.42 5.47
N SER A 59 -10.27 5.31 5.98
CA SER A 59 -9.06 5.54 5.20
C SER A 59 -8.11 4.36 5.33
N ILE A 60 -7.38 4.07 4.25
CA ILE A 60 -6.38 3.02 4.19
C ILE A 60 -5.20 3.47 3.34
N SER A 61 -3.99 3.14 3.77
CA SER A 61 -2.78 3.38 2.99
C SER A 61 -1.96 2.11 2.86
N LEU A 62 -1.34 1.93 1.69
CA LEU A 62 -0.48 0.80 1.37
C LEU A 62 1.00 1.25 1.27
N ALA A 63 1.91 0.28 1.38
CA ALA A 63 3.35 0.53 1.39
C ALA A 63 3.87 1.12 0.06
N ASN A 64 3.22 0.83 -1.06
CA ASN A 64 3.54 1.38 -2.39
C ASN A 64 2.94 2.77 -2.66
N GLY A 65 2.42 3.44 -1.63
CA GLY A 65 1.86 4.80 -1.74
C GLY A 65 0.40 4.86 -2.16
N LEU A 66 -0.27 3.72 -2.40
CA LEU A 66 -1.70 3.71 -2.69
C LEU A 66 -2.49 4.14 -1.46
N TYR A 67 -3.36 5.12 -1.64
CA TYR A 67 -4.31 5.57 -0.63
C TYR A 67 -5.73 5.20 -1.09
N GLY A 68 -6.60 4.94 -0.13
CA GLY A 68 -8.02 4.67 -0.37
C GLY A 68 -8.85 5.35 0.70
N VAL A 69 -9.98 5.94 0.31
CA VAL A 69 -10.84 6.67 1.23
C VAL A 69 -12.33 6.51 0.91
N SER A 70 -13.16 6.50 1.94
CA SER A 70 -14.62 6.55 1.83
C SER A 70 -15.20 7.35 2.99
N TYR A 71 -16.31 8.04 2.73
CA TYR A 71 -17.13 8.68 3.77
C TYR A 71 -17.88 7.65 4.61
N SER A 72 -18.17 6.47 4.04
CA SER A 72 -18.78 5.36 4.76
C SER A 72 -17.73 4.48 5.42
N ARG A 73 -18.13 3.76 6.47
CA ARG A 73 -17.33 2.66 7.01
C ARG A 73 -17.35 1.47 6.08
N VAL A 74 -16.17 1.05 5.63
CA VAL A 74 -15.99 -0.13 4.79
C VAL A 74 -15.41 -1.25 5.64
N ALA A 75 -16.26 -2.16 6.12
CA ALA A 75 -15.88 -3.22 7.05
C ALA A 75 -14.69 -4.06 6.55
N ALA A 76 -14.69 -4.47 5.28
CA ALA A 76 -13.60 -5.21 4.65
C ALA A 76 -12.23 -4.51 4.78
N ALA A 77 -12.19 -3.20 4.58
CA ALA A 77 -10.97 -2.41 4.73
C ALA A 77 -10.60 -2.22 6.22
N GLN A 78 -11.60 -2.05 7.10
CA GLN A 78 -11.38 -1.91 8.54
C GLN A 78 -10.92 -3.20 9.24
N ASN A 79 -11.26 -4.36 8.68
CA ASN A 79 -10.79 -5.67 9.14
C ASN A 79 -9.33 -5.96 8.73
N ALA A 80 -8.78 -5.15 7.81
CA ALA A 80 -7.38 -5.23 7.42
C ALA A 80 -6.47 -4.71 8.54
N ARG A 81 -5.26 -5.27 8.60
CA ARG A 81 -4.26 -4.98 9.63
C ARG A 81 -2.96 -4.55 8.98
N ARG A 82 -2.20 -3.71 9.67
CA ARG A 82 -0.83 -3.37 9.26
C ARG A 82 -0.04 -4.65 9.01
N GLY A 83 0.64 -4.73 7.88
CA GLY A 83 1.41 -5.91 7.48
C GLY A 83 0.64 -6.91 6.61
N ASP A 84 -0.68 -6.78 6.47
CA ASP A 84 -1.44 -7.66 5.58
C ASP A 84 -0.98 -7.50 4.13
N ARG A 85 -0.71 -8.63 3.46
CA ARG A 85 -0.45 -8.65 2.03
C ARG A 85 -1.75 -8.41 1.27
N VAL A 86 -1.68 -7.56 0.25
CA VAL A 86 -2.84 -7.22 -0.57
C VAL A 86 -2.50 -7.27 -2.05
N LEU A 87 -3.52 -7.49 -2.88
CA LEU A 87 -3.49 -7.27 -4.31
C LEU A 87 -4.38 -6.07 -4.63
N ALA A 88 -3.82 -5.00 -5.18
CA ALA A 88 -4.54 -3.79 -5.55
C ALA A 88 -4.58 -3.62 -7.07
N CYS A 89 -5.76 -3.48 -7.64
CA CYS A 89 -5.99 -3.35 -9.08
C CYS A 89 -6.61 -2.00 -9.40
N LEU A 90 -6.05 -1.28 -10.39
CA LEU A 90 -6.67 -0.06 -10.90
C LEU A 90 -7.91 -0.44 -11.72
N VAL A 91 -9.07 0.04 -11.32
CA VAL A 91 -10.35 -0.29 -11.99
C VAL A 91 -10.98 0.90 -12.71
N SER A 92 -10.63 2.13 -12.36
CA SER A 92 -11.11 3.31 -13.07
C SER A 92 -10.11 4.46 -13.03
N ILE A 93 -10.00 5.17 -14.15
CA ILE A 93 -9.27 6.45 -14.27
C ILE A 93 -10.32 7.51 -14.65
N PRO A 94 -10.41 8.63 -13.91
CA PRO A 94 -11.34 9.70 -14.23
C PRO A 94 -11.00 10.37 -15.56
N ARG A 95 -12.03 10.92 -16.22
CA ARG A 95 -11.92 11.60 -17.52
C ARG A 95 -12.21 13.09 -17.37
N HIS A 96 -11.72 13.89 -18.32
CA HIS A 96 -11.90 15.35 -18.36
C HIS A 96 -11.34 16.09 -17.14
N CYS A 97 -10.25 15.57 -16.57
CA CYS A 97 -9.55 16.25 -15.49
C CYS A 97 -8.77 17.47 -15.99
N PRO A 98 -8.67 18.55 -15.20
CA PRO A 98 -7.73 19.63 -15.48
C PRO A 98 -6.29 19.13 -15.61
N PRO A 99 -5.42 19.78 -16.41
CA PRO A 99 -4.02 19.39 -16.52
C PRO A 99 -3.33 19.30 -15.16
N GLY A 100 -2.79 18.13 -14.84
CA GLY A 100 -2.08 17.87 -13.57
C GLY A 100 -2.95 17.41 -12.39
N ASP A 101 -4.29 17.39 -12.51
CA ASP A 101 -5.17 16.82 -11.49
C ASP A 101 -5.50 15.36 -11.79
N ASP A 102 -4.74 14.47 -11.15
CA ASP A 102 -4.80 13.02 -11.34
C ASP A 102 -5.69 12.30 -10.32
N ARG A 103 -6.39 13.06 -9.45
CA ARG A 103 -7.16 12.52 -8.32
C ARG A 103 -8.42 11.79 -8.77
N GLY A 104 -8.85 10.80 -7.98
CA GLY A 104 -10.10 10.09 -8.17
C GLY A 104 -9.95 8.79 -8.95
N ARG A 105 -8.74 8.24 -9.06
CA ARG A 105 -8.54 6.88 -9.56
C ARG A 105 -9.15 5.90 -8.56
N ILE A 106 -9.80 4.86 -9.06
CA ILE A 106 -10.49 3.88 -8.22
C ILE A 106 -9.74 2.57 -8.27
N TYR A 107 -9.54 1.97 -7.10
CA TYR A 107 -8.84 0.70 -6.96
C TYR A 107 -9.69 -0.31 -6.21
N THR A 108 -9.74 -1.53 -6.70
CA THR A 108 -10.19 -2.68 -5.91
C THR A 108 -8.97 -3.32 -5.26
N THR A 109 -9.02 -3.48 -3.95
CA THR A 109 -7.96 -4.13 -3.18
C THR A 109 -8.52 -5.35 -2.47
N THR A 110 -7.81 -6.48 -2.59
CA THR A 110 -8.13 -7.73 -1.91
C THR A 110 -7.08 -8.01 -0.86
N ASN A 111 -7.51 -8.23 0.38
CA ASN A 111 -6.65 -8.68 1.45
C ASN A 111 -6.42 -10.18 1.35
N LEU A 112 -5.16 -10.61 1.23
CA LEU A 112 -4.84 -12.02 1.02
C LEU A 112 -4.89 -12.85 2.31
N ARG A 113 -5.05 -12.20 3.48
CA ARG A 113 -5.29 -12.88 4.76
C ARG A 113 -6.78 -13.13 4.99
N THR A 114 -7.63 -12.13 4.77
CA THR A 114 -9.09 -12.25 5.03
C THR A 114 -9.87 -12.66 3.79
N MET A 115 -9.28 -12.56 2.60
CA MET A 115 -9.93 -12.69 1.28
C MET A 115 -11.03 -11.66 1.02
N GLU A 116 -11.23 -10.70 1.92
CA GLU A 116 -12.17 -9.60 1.73
C GLU A 116 -11.61 -8.60 0.72
N SER A 117 -12.50 -7.96 -0.02
CA SER A 117 -12.16 -6.94 -0.99
C SER A 117 -12.92 -5.65 -0.73
N TRP A 118 -12.31 -4.52 -1.08
CA TRP A 118 -12.94 -3.20 -1.07
C TRP A 118 -12.57 -2.43 -2.33
N THR A 119 -13.45 -1.53 -2.76
CA THR A 119 -13.21 -0.63 -3.89
C THR A 119 -13.29 0.80 -3.39
N LEU A 120 -12.18 1.55 -3.48
CA LEU A 120 -12.09 2.92 -2.96
C LEU A 120 -11.39 3.85 -3.96
N PRO A 121 -11.80 5.12 -4.05
CA PRO A 121 -11.03 6.15 -4.73
C PRO A 121 -9.75 6.49 -3.93
N ASP A 122 -8.73 6.96 -4.64
CA ASP A 122 -7.49 7.48 -4.07
C ASP A 122 -7.58 8.93 -3.58
N SER A 123 -8.76 9.53 -3.69
CA SER A 123 -9.03 10.88 -3.20
C SER A 123 -10.48 11.00 -2.72
N GLN A 124 -10.70 11.89 -1.75
CA GLN A 124 -12.05 12.18 -1.23
C GLN A 124 -12.92 12.87 -2.28
N HIS A 125 -12.28 13.64 -3.16
CA HIS A 125 -12.92 14.39 -4.23
C HIS A 125 -12.35 13.96 -5.58
N MET A 126 -13.20 13.98 -6.60
CA MET A 126 -12.78 13.70 -7.97
C MET A 126 -11.91 14.84 -8.52
N CYS A 127 -11.15 14.56 -9.57
CA CYS A 127 -10.44 15.60 -10.28
C CYS A 127 -11.41 16.72 -10.74
N GLY A 128 -10.93 17.96 -10.75
CA GLY A 128 -11.71 19.11 -11.19
C GLY A 128 -12.58 19.79 -10.14
N GLY A 129 -12.57 19.33 -8.87
CA GLY A 129 -13.24 20.07 -7.80
C GLY A 129 -13.24 19.38 -6.44
N ALA A 130 -14.00 19.95 -5.52
CA ALA A 130 -14.38 19.40 -4.23
C ALA A 130 -15.90 19.35 -4.11
#